data_AF-A0A1V6U0V1-F1
#
_entry.id   AF-A0A1V6U0V1-F1
#
_cell.length_a   1.000
_cell.length_b   1.000
_cell.length_c   1.000
_cell.angle_alpha   90.00
_cell.angle_beta   90.00
_cell.angle_gamma   90.00
#
_symmetry.space_group_name_H-M   'P 1'
#
loop_
_entity.id
_entity.type
_entity.pdbx_description
1 polymer ?
#
loop_
_entity_poly.entity_id
_entity_poly.type
_entity_poly.pdbx_seq_one_letter_code
_entity_poly.pdbx_strand_id
1 'polypeptide(L)'
;MSLDTTIEDEAKNQISEALPKSFACSSLTRLSGGTANFVYRGILCDTTKSIIIKHTKDHSASNPDFKIDIQRCHFEEAILRSLDCLPPYSEAGITVKTPQLLHFDAKTGVQIVEDLPNSVDLKTFLLSKVSSGISKSSARSLGRALGSWLRSFHDWGNSNNRDECKETLSRNQTMKDLKFWVNYTMLLDTVKNFPTILDKNRDIFERVHKFAATELTQKDCDDEYGIIHGDFWTGNILILNVEAGDQLGATLFVIDWELSQIGSRALDLGQMIAELYETELFNRSKVGVSIIEGLLQGYGHLSDKMAFRTAIHVGVHLVCWGSRVPGWGSEDQVEEVVKVGNDLIVHGWAKDKEWFENHALGFLFKN
;
A
#
# COMPACT_ATOMS: atom_id res chain seq x y z
N MET A 1 -17.17 7.04 -13.40
CA MET A 1 -18.60 6.86 -13.14
C MET A 1 -18.98 7.78 -12.00
N SER A 2 -19.91 8.71 -12.19
CA SER A 2 -20.47 9.49 -11.09
C SER A 2 -21.26 8.54 -10.20
N LEU A 3 -20.88 8.43 -8.94
CA LEU A 3 -21.67 7.73 -7.94
C LEU A 3 -23.06 8.38 -7.86
N ASP A 4 -24.07 7.55 -7.60
CA ASP A 4 -25.43 8.02 -7.34
C ASP A 4 -25.42 8.92 -6.09
N THR A 5 -25.79 10.19 -6.27
CA THR A 5 -25.85 11.20 -5.21
C THR A 5 -26.66 10.73 -4.00
N THR A 6 -27.63 9.84 -4.22
CA THR A 6 -28.47 9.27 -3.17
C THR A 6 -27.67 8.43 -2.17
N ILE A 7 -26.68 7.66 -2.64
CA ILE A 7 -25.84 6.79 -1.80
C ILE A 7 -24.88 7.64 -0.95
N GLU A 8 -24.32 8.70 -1.53
CA GLU A 8 -23.43 9.61 -0.81
C GLU A 8 -24.16 10.40 0.29
N ASP A 9 -25.39 10.84 0.02
CA ASP A 9 -26.25 11.53 0.98
C ASP A 9 -26.68 10.59 2.12
N GLU A 10 -27.02 9.34 1.81
CA GLU A 10 -27.36 8.34 2.84
C GLU A 10 -26.15 8.06 3.75
N ALA A 11 -24.97 7.83 3.18
CA ALA A 11 -23.75 7.57 3.94
C ALA A 11 -23.39 8.76 4.85
N LYS A 12 -23.57 9.99 4.37
CA LYS A 12 -23.32 11.22 5.14
C LYS A 12 -24.32 11.40 6.29
N ASN A 13 -25.60 11.05 6.07
CA ASN A 13 -26.62 11.11 7.12
C ASN A 13 -26.32 10.09 8.22
N GLN A 14 -26.00 8.84 7.85
CA GLN A 14 -25.65 7.78 8.79
C GLN A 14 -24.39 8.14 9.61
N ILE A 15 -23.38 8.75 8.98
CA ILE A 15 -22.22 9.29 9.69
C ILE A 15 -22.66 10.33 10.71
N SER A 16 -23.49 11.29 10.29
CA SER A 16 -23.93 12.39 11.18
C SER A 16 -24.69 11.88 12.40
N GLU A 17 -25.45 10.78 12.26
CA GLU A 17 -26.14 10.10 13.36
C GLU A 17 -25.19 9.27 14.26
N ALA A 18 -24.14 8.69 13.69
CA ALA A 18 -23.18 7.84 14.40
C ALA A 18 -22.11 8.63 15.16
N LEU A 19 -21.84 9.89 14.78
CA LEU A 19 -20.78 10.69 15.40
C LEU A 19 -21.08 10.98 16.88
N PRO A 20 -20.17 10.64 17.81
CA PRO A 20 -20.28 11.07 19.20
C PRO A 20 -20.28 12.60 19.29
N LYS A 21 -20.92 13.15 20.34
CA LYS A 21 -20.98 14.60 20.56
C LYS A 21 -19.59 15.27 20.59
N SER A 22 -18.57 14.58 21.08
CA SER A 22 -17.17 15.07 21.09
C SER A 22 -16.53 15.19 19.71
N PHE A 23 -17.11 14.54 18.70
CA PHE A 23 -16.69 14.56 17.30
C PHE A 23 -17.75 15.18 16.39
N ALA A 24 -18.65 16.00 16.94
CA ALA A 24 -19.62 16.74 16.14
C ALA A 24 -18.89 17.64 15.14
N CYS A 25 -19.30 17.59 13.87
CA CYS A 25 -18.65 18.32 12.78
C CYS A 25 -19.52 19.47 12.28
N SER A 26 -18.90 20.63 12.10
CA SER A 26 -19.49 21.80 11.42
C SER A 26 -19.63 21.59 9.91
N SER A 27 -18.76 20.76 9.33
CA SER A 27 -18.81 20.37 7.93
C SER A 27 -18.24 18.98 7.70
N LEU A 28 -18.72 18.30 6.67
CA LEU A 28 -18.23 17.02 6.18
C LEU A 28 -17.98 17.13 4.67
N THR A 29 -16.73 16.94 4.27
CA THR A 29 -16.31 16.96 2.86
C THR A 29 -15.90 15.57 2.45
N ARG A 30 -16.51 15.04 1.39
CA ARG A 30 -16.12 13.75 0.82
C ARG A 30 -14.68 13.82 0.30
N LEU A 31 -13.86 12.84 0.65
CA LEU A 31 -12.54 12.67 0.06
C LEU A 31 -12.60 11.69 -1.12
N SER A 32 -11.85 12.02 -2.16
CA SER A 32 -11.60 11.14 -3.31
C SER A 32 -10.37 10.27 -3.07
N GLY A 33 -10.23 9.17 -3.80
CA GLY A 33 -9.01 8.34 -3.83
C GLY A 33 -9.18 6.95 -3.22
N GLY A 34 -10.01 6.80 -2.18
CA GLY A 34 -10.36 5.49 -1.63
C GLY A 34 -11.37 4.74 -2.50
N THR A 35 -11.18 3.43 -2.66
CA THR A 35 -12.08 2.57 -3.45
C THR A 35 -13.13 1.88 -2.56
N ALA A 36 -12.71 1.29 -1.44
CA ALA A 36 -13.58 0.42 -0.64
C ALA A 36 -14.50 1.17 0.32
N ASN A 37 -14.01 2.21 1.02
CA ASN A 37 -14.74 2.86 2.10
C ASN A 37 -15.29 4.24 1.74
N PHE A 38 -16.35 4.65 2.45
CA PHE A 38 -16.86 6.00 2.38
C PHE A 38 -16.04 6.93 3.28
N VAL A 39 -15.13 7.73 2.71
CA VAL A 39 -14.17 8.55 3.49
C VAL A 39 -14.52 10.04 3.42
N TYR A 40 -14.63 10.68 4.57
CA TYR A 40 -14.93 12.11 4.71
C TYR A 40 -13.90 12.80 5.61
N ARG A 41 -13.59 14.05 5.29
CA ARG A 41 -12.92 14.98 6.21
C ARG A 41 -13.98 15.78 6.94
N GLY A 42 -13.97 15.72 8.27
CA GLY A 42 -14.84 16.51 9.13
C GLY A 42 -14.10 17.66 9.79
N ILE A 43 -14.69 18.85 9.83
CA ILE A 43 -14.19 19.97 10.64
C ILE A 43 -14.98 20.00 11.95
N LEU A 44 -14.31 19.74 13.07
CA LEU A 44 -14.96 19.67 14.38
C LEU A 44 -15.62 21.00 14.77
N CYS A 45 -16.83 20.94 15.32
CA CYS A 45 -17.53 22.11 15.86
C CYS A 45 -16.65 22.85 16.87
N ASP A 46 -16.75 24.18 16.87
CA ASP A 46 -16.06 25.08 17.81
C ASP A 46 -14.52 24.98 17.77
N THR A 47 -13.95 24.36 16.74
CA THR A 47 -12.50 24.30 16.51
C THR A 47 -12.15 24.44 15.03
N THR A 48 -10.87 24.57 14.72
CA THR A 48 -10.34 24.46 13.35
C THR A 48 -9.69 23.10 13.08
N LYS A 49 -9.82 22.14 14.00
CA LYS A 49 -9.22 20.82 13.86
C LYS A 49 -10.07 19.95 12.94
N SER A 50 -9.39 19.21 12.08
CA SER A 50 -10.02 18.24 11.21
C SER A 50 -9.78 16.80 11.68
N ILE A 51 -10.71 15.93 11.30
CA ILE A 51 -10.66 14.48 11.52
C ILE A 51 -11.01 13.77 10.21
N ILE A 52 -10.55 12.53 10.06
CA ILE A 52 -10.99 11.65 8.98
C ILE A 52 -12.03 10.69 9.54
N ILE A 53 -13.12 10.54 8.79
CA ILE A 53 -14.21 9.62 9.12
C ILE A 53 -14.29 8.60 7.99
N LYS A 54 -14.02 7.34 8.29
CA LYS A 54 -14.23 6.21 7.38
C LYS A 54 -15.54 5.52 7.75
N HIS A 55 -16.36 5.25 6.76
CA HIS A 55 -17.59 4.47 6.93
C HIS A 55 -17.53 3.25 6.01
N THR A 56 -17.45 2.09 6.63
CA THR A 56 -17.32 0.80 5.96
C THR A 56 -18.70 0.22 5.68
N LYS A 57 -18.92 -0.17 4.43
CA LYS A 57 -20.10 -0.91 3.98
C LYS A 57 -19.76 -2.32 3.56
N ASP A 58 -20.79 -3.15 3.37
CA ASP A 58 -20.72 -4.50 2.80
C ASP A 58 -20.40 -4.53 1.29
N HIS A 59 -20.07 -3.37 0.71
CA HIS A 59 -19.73 -3.17 -0.68
C HIS A 59 -18.66 -2.08 -0.83
N SER A 60 -18.02 -2.05 -1.98
CA SER A 60 -17.06 -1.01 -2.36
C SER A 60 -17.75 0.32 -2.59
N ALA A 61 -17.22 1.39 -1.99
CA ALA A 61 -17.71 2.75 -2.20
C ALA A 61 -17.57 3.21 -3.67
N SER A 62 -16.61 2.68 -4.44
CA SER A 62 -16.44 3.00 -5.86
C SER A 62 -17.26 2.10 -6.79
N ASN A 63 -17.75 0.96 -6.30
CA ASN A 63 -18.54 0.00 -7.06
C ASN A 63 -19.49 -0.78 -6.12
N PRO A 64 -20.74 -0.33 -5.94
CA PRO A 64 -21.69 -0.96 -5.03
C PRO A 64 -22.05 -2.43 -5.34
N ASP A 65 -21.84 -2.87 -6.59
CA ASP A 65 -22.05 -4.26 -7.00
C ASP A 65 -20.92 -5.18 -6.50
N PHE A 66 -19.75 -4.61 -6.21
CA PHE A 66 -18.62 -5.35 -5.67
C PHE A 66 -18.75 -5.48 -4.15
N LYS A 67 -19.24 -6.64 -3.70
CA LYS A 67 -19.38 -6.98 -2.28
C LYS A 67 -18.02 -7.20 -1.62
N ILE A 68 -17.81 -6.53 -0.50
CA ILE A 68 -16.61 -6.65 0.33
C ILE A 68 -17.05 -6.79 1.77
N ASP A 69 -16.45 -7.74 2.48
CA ASP A 69 -16.78 -7.99 3.88
C ASP A 69 -16.61 -6.75 4.75
N ILE A 70 -17.64 -6.41 5.53
CA ILE A 70 -17.64 -5.29 6.47
C ILE A 70 -16.68 -5.52 7.63
N GLN A 71 -16.36 -6.78 7.97
CA GLN A 71 -15.46 -7.14 9.06
C GLN A 71 -14.05 -6.54 8.92
N ARG A 72 -13.66 -6.11 7.72
CA ARG A 72 -12.39 -5.40 7.47
C ARG A 72 -12.17 -4.18 8.36
N CYS A 73 -13.22 -3.46 8.76
CA CYS A 73 -13.08 -2.32 9.67
C CYS A 73 -12.72 -2.73 11.11
N HIS A 74 -13.11 -3.94 11.54
CA HIS A 74 -12.71 -4.47 12.85
C HIS A 74 -11.23 -4.87 12.85
N PHE A 75 -10.73 -5.42 11.74
CA PHE A 75 -9.29 -5.71 11.61
C PHE A 75 -8.46 -4.42 11.56
N GLU A 76 -8.93 -3.40 10.82
CA GLU A 76 -8.31 -2.07 10.82
C GLU A 76 -8.31 -1.44 12.21
N GLU A 77 -9.41 -1.54 12.96
CA GLU A 77 -9.47 -1.05 14.33
C GLU A 77 -8.45 -1.77 15.23
N ALA A 78 -8.41 -3.10 15.20
CA ALA A 78 -7.53 -3.89 16.05
C ALA A 78 -6.04 -3.58 15.80
N ILE A 79 -5.62 -3.44 14.54
CA ILE A 79 -4.24 -3.09 14.20
C ILE A 79 -3.93 -1.64 14.56
N LEU A 80 -4.80 -0.68 14.27
CA LEU A 80 -4.55 0.73 14.62
C LEU A 80 -4.40 0.93 16.14
N ARG A 81 -5.22 0.27 16.97
CA ARG A 81 -5.04 0.28 18.43
C ARG A 81 -3.71 -0.31 18.86
N SER A 82 -3.27 -1.37 18.19
CA SER A 82 -1.98 -2.00 18.49
C SER A 82 -0.81 -1.09 18.10
N LEU A 83 -0.95 -0.38 16.98
CA LEU A 83 0.04 0.54 16.43
C LEU A 83 0.24 1.82 17.26
N ASP A 84 -0.65 2.15 18.19
CA ASP A 84 -0.42 3.23 19.17
C ASP A 84 0.86 3.00 19.99
N CYS A 85 1.31 1.75 20.11
CA CYS A 85 2.56 1.37 20.77
C CYS A 85 3.78 1.33 19.83
N LEU A 86 3.60 1.53 18.52
CA LEU A 86 4.70 1.62 17.56
C LEU A 86 5.19 3.08 17.51
N PRO A 87 6.43 3.38 17.97
CA PRO A 87 6.92 4.74 17.90
C PRO A 87 7.07 5.23 16.45
N PRO A 88 6.91 6.54 16.20
CA PRO A 88 7.23 7.12 14.91
C PRO A 88 8.73 6.94 14.61
N TYR A 89 9.07 6.81 13.33
CA TYR A 89 10.47 6.83 12.89
C TYR A 89 10.80 8.21 12.35
N SER A 90 11.88 8.82 12.83
CA SER A 90 12.33 10.14 12.39
C SER A 90 13.81 10.13 11.99
N GLU A 91 14.10 10.55 10.77
CA GLU A 91 15.47 10.70 10.26
C GLU A 91 15.53 11.85 9.25
N ALA A 92 16.59 12.65 9.30
CA ALA A 92 16.84 13.74 8.34
C ALA A 92 15.66 14.72 8.15
N GLY A 93 14.89 14.98 9.22
CA GLY A 93 13.71 15.86 9.19
C GLY A 93 12.43 15.21 8.67
N ILE A 94 12.48 13.95 8.24
CA ILE A 94 11.34 13.18 7.77
C ILE A 94 10.84 12.29 8.91
N THR A 95 9.54 12.36 9.23
CA THR A 95 8.91 11.53 10.25
C THR A 95 7.83 10.66 9.63
N VAL A 96 7.92 9.34 9.78
CA VAL A 96 6.92 8.38 9.32
C VAL A 96 6.18 7.82 10.53
N LYS A 97 4.85 7.85 10.49
CA LYS A 97 4.00 7.31 11.57
C LYS A 97 2.67 6.79 11.04
N THR A 98 1.90 6.18 11.94
CA THR A 98 0.51 5.78 11.70
C THR A 98 -0.43 6.86 12.25
N PRO A 99 -1.63 7.05 11.65
CA PRO A 99 -2.66 7.88 12.26
C PRO A 99 -3.18 7.23 13.54
N GLN A 100 -3.56 8.04 14.52
CA GLN A 100 -4.26 7.54 15.71
C GLN A 100 -5.72 7.18 15.39
N LEU A 101 -6.20 6.07 15.93
CA LEU A 101 -7.62 5.76 15.96
C LEU A 101 -8.29 6.51 17.12
N LEU A 102 -9.11 7.50 16.80
CA LEU A 102 -9.77 8.36 17.78
C LEU A 102 -11.09 7.75 18.29
N HIS A 103 -11.82 7.06 17.42
CA HIS A 103 -13.08 6.40 17.76
C HIS A 103 -13.42 5.29 16.78
N PHE A 104 -14.15 4.27 17.25
CA PHE A 104 -14.74 3.25 16.40
C PHE A 104 -16.13 2.86 16.92
N ASP A 105 -17.13 2.94 16.06
CA ASP A 105 -18.46 2.41 16.29
C ASP A 105 -18.63 1.10 15.52
N ALA A 106 -18.47 -0.01 16.23
CA ALA A 106 -18.61 -1.37 15.71
C ALA A 106 -20.00 -1.67 15.14
N LYS A 107 -21.05 -0.96 15.57
CA LYS A 107 -22.42 -1.22 15.10
C LYS A 107 -22.66 -0.65 13.70
N THR A 108 -22.08 0.52 13.43
CA THR A 108 -22.28 1.25 12.17
C THR A 108 -21.10 1.10 11.22
N GLY A 109 -19.96 0.57 11.68
CA GLY A 109 -18.74 0.49 10.88
C GLY A 109 -18.12 1.87 10.63
N VAL A 110 -18.34 2.82 11.54
CA VAL A 110 -17.79 4.18 11.45
C VAL A 110 -16.52 4.28 12.29
N GLN A 111 -15.42 4.67 11.66
CA GLN A 111 -14.13 4.90 12.27
C GLN A 111 -13.77 6.39 12.17
N ILE A 112 -13.24 6.95 13.26
CA ILE A 112 -12.68 8.30 13.29
C ILE A 112 -11.19 8.17 13.52
N VAL A 113 -10.40 8.72 12.62
CA VAL A 113 -8.93 8.65 12.66
C VAL A 113 -8.32 10.04 12.56
N GLU A 114 -7.10 10.18 13.07
CA GLU A 114 -6.28 11.39 12.98
C GLU A 114 -6.16 11.85 11.52
N ASP A 115 -6.43 13.13 11.27
CA ASP A 115 -6.21 13.74 9.96
C ASP A 115 -4.77 14.26 9.86
N LEU A 116 -4.23 14.21 8.65
CA LEU A 116 -3.05 14.97 8.24
C LEU A 116 -3.52 16.09 7.30
N PRO A 117 -3.82 17.30 7.83
CA PRO A 117 -4.34 18.39 7.01
C PRO A 117 -3.34 18.79 5.92
N ASN A 118 -3.84 19.27 4.79
CA ASN A 118 -3.03 19.72 3.66
C ASN A 118 -2.03 18.65 3.18
N SER A 119 -2.45 17.39 3.14
CA SER A 119 -1.65 16.29 2.59
C SER A 119 -2.11 15.87 1.20
N VAL A 120 -1.19 15.23 0.48
CA VAL A 120 -1.45 14.48 -0.75
C VAL A 120 -0.87 13.07 -0.58
N ASP A 121 -1.38 12.08 -1.30
CA ASP A 121 -0.73 10.77 -1.32
C ASP A 121 0.57 10.81 -2.14
N LEU A 122 1.49 9.88 -1.86
CA LEU A 122 2.81 9.82 -2.48
C LEU A 122 2.71 9.56 -3.98
N LYS A 123 1.70 8.84 -4.47
CA LYS A 123 1.48 8.65 -5.92
C LYS A 123 1.16 9.99 -6.59
N THR A 124 0.22 10.75 -6.04
CA THR A 124 -0.12 12.10 -6.51
C THR A 124 1.09 13.03 -6.45
N PHE A 125 1.88 12.97 -5.37
CA PHE A 125 3.12 13.74 -5.26
C PHE A 125 4.09 13.40 -6.39
N LEU A 126 4.36 12.11 -6.64
CA LEU A 126 5.30 11.63 -7.67
C LEU A 126 4.88 11.99 -9.10
N LEU A 127 3.59 12.21 -9.34
CA LEU A 127 3.09 12.68 -10.63
C LEU A 127 3.07 14.22 -10.75
N SER A 128 3.25 14.94 -9.64
CA SER A 128 3.22 16.39 -9.63
C SER A 128 4.51 17.01 -10.19
N LYS A 129 4.42 18.25 -10.68
CA LYS A 129 5.60 19.05 -11.07
C LYS A 129 6.58 19.29 -9.92
N VAL A 130 6.10 19.24 -8.67
CA VAL A 130 6.95 19.43 -7.48
C VAL A 130 7.96 18.28 -7.38
N SER A 131 7.54 17.04 -7.66
CA SER A 131 8.45 15.89 -7.63
C SER A 131 9.62 16.00 -8.60
N SER A 132 9.43 16.64 -9.77
CA SER A 132 10.50 16.88 -10.75
C SER A 132 11.63 17.76 -10.22
N GLY A 133 11.34 18.58 -9.20
CA GLY A 133 12.33 19.46 -8.57
C GLY A 133 13.12 18.82 -7.43
N ILE A 134 12.76 17.60 -6.98
CA ILE A 134 13.44 17.02 -5.82
C ILE A 134 14.83 16.49 -6.19
N SER A 135 15.79 16.74 -5.31
CA SER A 135 17.14 16.20 -5.48
C SER A 135 17.15 14.68 -5.29
N LYS A 136 18.12 14.00 -5.93
CA LYS A 136 18.34 12.55 -5.74
C LYS A 136 18.59 12.20 -4.27
N SER A 137 19.31 13.03 -3.53
CA SER A 137 19.54 12.85 -2.10
C SER A 137 18.26 12.96 -1.28
N SER A 138 17.40 13.93 -1.58
CA SER A 138 16.10 14.08 -0.90
C SER A 138 15.19 12.87 -1.17
N ALA A 139 15.14 12.39 -2.42
CA ALA A 139 14.42 11.19 -2.80
C ALA A 139 14.91 9.95 -2.04
N ARG A 140 16.23 9.78 -1.91
CA ARG A 140 16.83 8.70 -1.13
C ARG A 140 16.53 8.82 0.38
N SER A 141 16.57 10.02 0.94
CA SER A 141 16.20 10.24 2.36
C SER A 141 14.75 9.89 2.63
N LEU A 142 13.83 10.27 1.73
CA LEU A 142 12.42 9.89 1.79
C LEU A 142 12.26 8.37 1.77
N GLY A 143 12.89 7.70 0.81
CA GLY A 143 12.90 6.24 0.74
C GLY A 143 13.45 5.62 2.02
N ARG A 144 14.58 6.10 2.53
CA ARG A 144 15.22 5.57 3.74
C ARG A 144 14.34 5.68 4.97
N ALA A 145 13.67 6.82 5.16
CA ALA A 145 12.74 6.99 6.28
C ALA A 145 11.57 6.00 6.19
N LEU A 146 10.98 5.81 5.00
CA LEU A 146 9.92 4.83 4.77
C LEU A 146 10.41 3.39 5.00
N GLY A 147 11.60 3.05 4.50
CA GLY A 147 12.16 1.70 4.62
C GLY A 147 12.48 1.34 6.06
N SER A 148 13.08 2.28 6.80
CA SER A 148 13.43 2.09 8.21
C SER A 148 12.18 1.99 9.09
N TRP A 149 11.15 2.79 8.80
CA TRP A 149 9.86 2.66 9.46
C TRP A 149 9.20 1.30 9.15
N LEU A 150 9.19 0.87 7.89
CA LEU A 150 8.58 -0.41 7.50
C LEU A 150 9.29 -1.59 8.17
N ARG A 151 10.62 -1.56 8.23
CA ARG A 151 11.40 -2.54 8.99
C ARG A 151 11.02 -2.53 10.47
N SER A 152 10.95 -1.34 11.07
CA SER A 152 10.57 -1.18 12.48
C SER A 152 9.16 -1.73 12.75
N PHE A 153 8.21 -1.52 11.84
CA PHE A 153 6.87 -2.10 11.89
C PHE A 153 6.89 -3.62 11.78
N HIS A 154 7.61 -4.19 10.81
CA HIS A 154 7.72 -5.63 10.64
C HIS A 154 8.38 -6.31 11.86
N ASP A 155 9.45 -5.73 12.39
CA ASP A 155 10.15 -6.21 13.59
C ASP A 155 9.26 -6.08 14.84
N TRP A 156 8.55 -4.95 14.97
CA TRP A 156 7.54 -4.76 16.01
C TRP A 156 6.45 -5.83 15.95
N GLY A 157 5.93 -6.12 14.75
CA GLY A 157 4.88 -7.11 14.53
C GLY A 157 5.29 -8.53 14.88
N ASN A 158 6.59 -8.85 14.82
CA ASN A 158 7.13 -10.15 15.20
C ASN A 158 7.39 -10.32 16.70
N SER A 159 7.47 -9.23 17.47
CA SER A 159 7.75 -9.31 18.92
C SER A 159 6.73 -10.16 19.69
N ASN A 160 7.19 -10.83 20.76
CA ASN A 160 6.37 -11.77 21.57
C ASN A 160 5.15 -11.12 22.25
N ASN A 161 5.13 -9.79 22.39
CA ASN A 161 4.02 -9.07 23.02
C ASN A 161 2.88 -8.77 22.04
N ARG A 162 2.80 -9.48 20.92
CA ARG A 162 1.83 -9.22 19.83
C ARG A 162 0.94 -10.41 19.50
N ASP A 163 0.90 -11.43 20.34
CA ASP A 163 0.15 -12.67 20.05
C ASP A 163 -1.35 -12.41 19.84
N GLU A 164 -1.98 -11.52 20.62
CA GLU A 164 -3.40 -11.15 20.44
C GLU A 164 -3.66 -10.44 19.10
N CYS A 165 -2.77 -9.52 18.70
CA CYS A 165 -2.85 -8.82 17.43
C CYS A 165 -2.64 -9.80 16.26
N LYS A 166 -1.64 -10.69 16.37
CA LYS A 166 -1.39 -11.74 15.37
C LYS A 166 -2.58 -12.68 15.22
N GLU A 167 -3.14 -13.14 16.34
CA GLU A 167 -4.32 -14.00 16.35
C GLU A 167 -5.51 -13.31 15.67
N THR A 168 -5.75 -12.04 15.98
CA THR A 168 -6.82 -11.25 15.36
C THR A 168 -6.60 -11.10 13.86
N LEU A 169 -5.42 -10.67 13.42
CA LEU A 169 -5.10 -10.48 12.01
C LEU A 169 -5.03 -11.79 11.20
N SER A 170 -4.75 -12.92 11.86
CA SER A 170 -4.82 -14.24 11.22
C SER A 170 -6.23 -14.61 10.76
N ARG A 171 -7.26 -13.97 11.32
CA ARG A 171 -8.67 -14.16 10.94
C ARG A 171 -9.12 -13.26 9.80
N ASN A 172 -8.28 -12.32 9.33
CA ASN A 172 -8.59 -11.48 8.17
C ASN A 172 -8.44 -12.25 6.84
N GLN A 173 -8.93 -13.48 6.80
CA GLN A 173 -8.70 -14.42 5.71
C GLN A 173 -9.39 -13.96 4.42
N THR A 174 -10.57 -13.34 4.50
CA THR A 174 -11.26 -12.80 3.33
C THR A 174 -10.40 -11.79 2.58
N MET A 175 -9.73 -10.88 3.30
CA MET A 175 -8.86 -9.88 2.68
C MET A 175 -7.55 -10.50 2.17
N LYS A 176 -7.04 -11.52 2.87
CA LYS A 176 -5.90 -12.32 2.40
C LYS A 176 -6.18 -13.05 1.09
N ASP A 177 -7.34 -13.68 0.99
CA ASP A 177 -7.81 -14.36 -0.21
C ASP A 177 -8.06 -13.37 -1.34
N LEU A 178 -8.62 -12.20 -1.04
CA LEU A 178 -8.76 -11.11 -2.01
C LEU A 178 -7.40 -10.66 -2.57
N LYS A 179 -6.41 -10.40 -1.70
CA LYS A 179 -5.06 -10.00 -2.14
C LYS A 179 -4.35 -11.11 -2.92
N PHE A 180 -4.57 -12.37 -2.57
CA PHE A 180 -4.08 -13.48 -3.36
C PHE A 180 -4.74 -13.53 -4.74
N TRP A 181 -6.06 -13.35 -4.82
CA TRP A 181 -6.80 -13.38 -6.08
C TRP A 181 -6.35 -12.25 -7.02
N VAL A 182 -6.30 -11.00 -6.55
CA VAL A 182 -5.93 -9.85 -7.39
C VAL A 182 -4.47 -9.90 -7.84
N ASN A 183 -3.57 -10.50 -7.08
CA ASN A 183 -2.16 -10.54 -7.45
C ASN A 183 -1.82 -11.80 -8.26
N TYR A 184 -2.26 -12.97 -7.82
CA TYR A 184 -1.76 -14.24 -8.37
C TYR A 184 -2.77 -14.93 -9.28
N THR A 185 -4.06 -14.95 -8.94
CA THR A 185 -5.07 -15.53 -9.83
C THR A 185 -5.22 -14.65 -11.08
N MET A 186 -5.29 -13.33 -10.90
CA MET A 186 -5.35 -12.39 -12.01
C MET A 186 -4.12 -12.41 -12.91
N LEU A 187 -2.93 -12.79 -12.41
CA LEU A 187 -1.73 -12.97 -13.23
C LEU A 187 -2.00 -13.97 -14.37
N LEU A 188 -2.59 -15.12 -14.04
CA LEU A 188 -2.93 -16.16 -15.01
C LEU A 188 -3.97 -15.67 -16.02
N ASP A 189 -4.97 -14.93 -15.54
CA ASP A 189 -5.98 -14.31 -16.39
C ASP A 189 -5.41 -13.25 -17.33
N THR A 190 -4.34 -12.56 -16.90
CA THR A 190 -3.69 -11.49 -17.69
C THR A 190 -2.97 -12.03 -18.92
N VAL A 191 -2.56 -13.30 -18.91
CA VAL A 191 -1.85 -13.91 -20.04
C VAL A 191 -2.64 -13.76 -21.36
N LYS A 192 -3.97 -13.85 -21.31
CA LYS A 192 -4.83 -13.70 -22.50
C LYS A 192 -4.80 -12.29 -23.12
N ASN A 193 -4.40 -11.29 -22.34
CA ASN A 193 -4.31 -9.90 -22.81
C ASN A 193 -3.00 -9.64 -23.54
N PHE A 194 -1.93 -10.40 -23.22
CA PHE A 194 -0.59 -10.24 -23.80
C PHE A 194 0.04 -11.59 -24.18
N PRO A 195 -0.61 -12.40 -25.03
CA PRO A 195 -0.19 -13.78 -25.28
C PRO A 195 1.20 -13.87 -25.92
N THR A 196 1.57 -12.90 -26.76
CA THR A 196 2.88 -12.85 -27.43
C THR A 196 4.04 -12.65 -26.45
N ILE A 197 3.78 -12.03 -25.29
CA ILE A 197 4.80 -11.74 -24.27
C ILE A 197 4.78 -12.83 -23.19
N LEU A 198 3.58 -13.20 -22.72
CA LEU A 198 3.37 -13.94 -21.48
C LEU A 198 3.21 -15.46 -21.67
N ASP A 199 2.71 -15.92 -22.81
CA ASP A 199 2.27 -17.33 -22.95
C ASP A 199 3.46 -18.32 -22.90
N LYS A 200 4.64 -17.88 -23.39
CA LYS A 200 5.89 -18.67 -23.34
C LYS A 200 6.34 -19.05 -21.93
N ASN A 201 5.91 -18.31 -20.90
CA ASN A 201 6.30 -18.48 -19.49
C ASN A 201 5.10 -18.83 -18.58
N ARG A 202 3.98 -19.26 -19.17
CA ARG A 202 2.76 -19.60 -18.44
C ARG A 202 3.00 -20.63 -17.33
N ASP A 203 3.85 -21.63 -17.58
CA ASP A 203 4.18 -22.67 -16.61
C ASP A 203 4.87 -22.10 -15.36
N ILE A 204 5.70 -21.06 -15.52
CA ILE A 204 6.33 -20.33 -14.41
C ILE A 204 5.27 -19.58 -13.62
N PHE A 205 4.32 -18.91 -14.28
CA PHE A 205 3.23 -18.19 -13.59
C PHE A 205 2.34 -19.13 -12.79
N GLU A 206 2.04 -20.33 -13.30
CA GLU A 206 1.30 -21.35 -12.56
C GLU A 206 2.06 -21.84 -11.32
N ARG A 207 3.40 -21.94 -11.39
CA ARG A 207 4.23 -22.30 -10.24
C ARG A 207 4.26 -21.18 -9.20
N VAL A 208 4.37 -19.93 -9.64
CA VAL A 208 4.29 -18.74 -8.77
C VAL A 208 2.92 -18.67 -8.06
N HIS A 209 1.84 -18.91 -8.81
CA HIS A 209 0.48 -18.99 -8.25
C HIS A 209 0.37 -20.07 -7.18
N LYS A 210 0.81 -21.30 -7.48
CA LYS A 210 0.81 -22.41 -6.52
C LYS A 210 1.66 -22.10 -5.29
N PHE A 211 2.83 -21.51 -5.47
CA PHE A 211 3.70 -21.10 -4.37
C PHE A 211 3.00 -20.08 -3.46
N ALA A 212 2.44 -19.01 -4.03
CA ALA A 212 1.67 -18.03 -3.26
C ALA A 212 0.44 -18.64 -2.57
N ALA A 213 -0.19 -19.66 -3.17
CA ALA A 213 -1.29 -20.39 -2.54
C ALA A 213 -0.83 -21.19 -1.30
N THR A 214 0.39 -21.73 -1.32
CA THR A 214 0.94 -22.40 -0.12
C THR A 214 1.18 -21.40 1.02
N GLU A 215 1.63 -20.19 0.71
CA GLU A 215 1.83 -19.12 1.70
C GLU A 215 0.51 -18.70 2.39
N LEU A 216 -0.65 -18.92 1.77
CA LEU A 216 -1.95 -18.63 2.43
C LEU A 216 -2.15 -19.46 3.70
N THR A 217 -1.66 -20.69 3.68
CA THR A 217 -1.84 -21.66 4.77
C THR A 217 -0.79 -21.56 5.87
N GLN A 218 0.27 -20.75 5.65
CA GLN A 218 1.33 -20.56 6.62
C GLN A 218 0.82 -19.78 7.83
N LYS A 219 1.12 -20.32 9.02
CA LYS A 219 0.75 -19.74 10.32
C LYS A 219 1.97 -19.30 11.12
N ASP A 220 3.09 -19.99 10.94
CA ASP A 220 4.32 -19.68 11.65
C ASP A 220 4.91 -18.37 11.14
N CYS A 221 5.14 -17.45 12.08
CA CYS A 221 5.80 -16.18 11.81
C CYS A 221 7.32 -16.36 11.98
N ASP A 222 8.08 -15.73 11.09
CA ASP A 222 9.53 -15.66 11.09
C ASP A 222 9.99 -14.29 10.57
N ASP A 223 11.30 -14.11 10.35
CA ASP A 223 11.87 -12.84 9.88
C ASP A 223 11.41 -12.41 8.47
N GLU A 224 10.71 -13.26 7.73
CA GLU A 224 10.23 -13.02 6.36
C GLU A 224 8.69 -13.06 6.25
N TYR A 225 8.02 -13.59 7.28
CA TYR A 225 6.57 -13.83 7.31
C TYR A 225 5.98 -13.43 8.65
N GLY A 226 5.00 -12.53 8.67
CA GLY A 226 4.45 -12.00 9.91
C GLY A 226 3.35 -10.99 9.67
N ILE A 227 3.14 -10.07 10.62
CA ILE A 227 2.20 -8.96 10.41
C ILE A 227 2.73 -8.08 9.27
N ILE A 228 1.89 -7.86 8.27
CA ILE A 228 2.11 -6.93 7.15
C ILE A 228 0.93 -5.95 7.06
N HIS A 229 1.15 -4.82 6.41
CA HIS A 229 0.08 -3.89 6.06
C HIS A 229 -0.86 -4.50 5.01
N GLY A 230 -0.33 -5.30 4.08
CA GLY A 230 -1.11 -6.03 3.07
C GLY A 230 -1.57 -5.17 1.89
N ASP A 231 -1.36 -3.86 1.96
CA ASP A 231 -1.59 -2.89 0.89
C ASP A 231 -0.65 -1.69 1.03
N PHE A 232 0.64 -1.96 1.22
CA PHE A 232 1.65 -0.93 1.40
C PHE A 232 2.10 -0.38 0.03
N TRP A 233 1.40 0.65 -0.46
CA TRP A 233 1.71 1.30 -1.74
C TRP A 233 1.69 2.82 -1.66
N THR A 234 2.13 3.48 -2.73
CA THR A 234 2.30 4.95 -2.78
C THR A 234 0.98 5.72 -2.56
N GLY A 235 -0.18 5.14 -2.86
CA GLY A 235 -1.49 5.75 -2.54
C GLY A 235 -1.84 5.77 -1.05
N ASN A 236 -1.25 4.87 -0.26
CA ASN A 236 -1.48 4.74 1.18
C ASN A 236 -0.41 5.44 2.04
N ILE A 237 0.45 6.25 1.39
CA ILE A 237 1.42 7.11 2.06
C ILE A 237 1.00 8.56 1.87
N LEU A 238 0.47 9.21 2.91
CA LEU A 238 0.22 10.63 2.87
C LEU A 238 1.49 11.40 3.19
N ILE A 239 1.77 12.45 2.43
CA ILE A 239 2.84 13.42 2.66
C ILE A 239 2.24 14.82 2.78
N LEU A 240 2.72 15.61 3.73
CA LEU A 240 2.37 17.03 3.80
C LEU A 240 2.68 17.71 2.46
N ASN A 241 1.69 18.42 1.92
CA ASN A 241 1.85 19.18 0.70
C ASN A 241 2.70 20.43 1.00
N VAL A 242 4.01 20.30 0.82
CA VAL A 242 4.94 21.40 1.03
C VAL A 242 4.90 22.29 -0.21
N GLU A 243 4.35 23.50 -0.09
CA GLU A 243 4.62 24.55 -1.08
C GLU A 243 6.14 24.81 -1.09
N ALA A 244 6.72 24.91 -2.28
CA ALA A 244 8.16 24.87 -2.52
C ALA A 244 8.96 25.80 -1.58
N GLY A 245 9.74 25.20 -0.67
CA GLY A 245 10.56 25.93 0.30
C GLY A 245 11.47 25.00 1.11
N ASP A 246 12.47 24.42 0.44
CA ASP A 246 13.79 23.91 0.90
C ASP A 246 13.98 23.11 2.20
N GLN A 247 12.95 22.74 2.96
CA GLN A 247 13.08 21.70 3.97
C GLN A 247 11.92 20.72 3.85
N LEU A 248 12.24 19.50 3.42
CA LEU A 248 11.34 18.35 3.52
C LEU A 248 11.24 17.92 4.99
N GLY A 249 10.78 18.83 5.85
CA GLY A 249 10.29 18.53 7.19
C GLY A 249 8.95 17.82 7.08
N ALA A 250 8.94 16.64 6.47
CA ALA A 250 7.73 15.97 6.06
C ALA A 250 7.29 14.96 7.12
N THR A 251 6.09 15.17 7.65
CA THR A 251 5.37 14.10 8.34
C THR A 251 4.66 13.26 7.29
N LEU A 252 4.86 11.94 7.36
CA LEU A 252 4.22 10.95 6.52
C LEU A 252 3.29 10.09 7.36
N PHE A 253 2.07 9.89 6.87
CA PHE A 253 1.14 8.93 7.47
C PHE A 253 1.05 7.70 6.59
N VAL A 254 1.21 6.53 7.20
CA VAL A 254 0.85 5.25 6.59
C VAL A 254 -0.59 4.94 6.97
N ILE A 255 -1.48 4.91 5.97
CA ILE A 255 -2.94 4.85 6.16
C ILE A 255 -3.54 3.59 5.53
N ASP A 256 -4.83 3.37 5.79
CA ASP A 256 -5.65 2.31 5.17
C ASP A 256 -5.24 0.88 5.55
N TRP A 257 -5.45 0.53 6.80
CA TRP A 257 -4.95 -0.70 7.40
C TRP A 257 -5.94 -1.88 7.33
N GLU A 258 -7.01 -1.77 6.54
CA GLU A 258 -8.08 -2.79 6.46
C GLU A 258 -7.65 -4.13 5.86
N LEU A 259 -6.55 -4.13 5.11
CA LEU A 259 -5.94 -5.33 4.52
C LEU A 259 -4.81 -5.92 5.37
N SER A 260 -4.60 -5.40 6.59
CA SER A 260 -3.59 -5.92 7.50
C SER A 260 -3.84 -7.39 7.82
N GLN A 261 -2.77 -8.18 7.79
CA GLN A 261 -2.87 -9.63 7.86
C GLN A 261 -1.53 -10.27 8.25
N ILE A 262 -1.55 -11.59 8.45
CA ILE A 262 -0.34 -12.40 8.51
C ILE A 262 0.05 -12.86 7.11
N GLY A 263 1.23 -12.44 6.64
CA GLY A 263 1.70 -12.70 5.28
C GLY A 263 3.20 -12.47 5.08
N SER A 264 3.66 -12.71 3.86
CA SER A 264 5.07 -12.46 3.49
C SER A 264 5.35 -10.97 3.44
N ARG A 265 6.45 -10.54 4.08
CA ARG A 265 6.96 -9.16 4.03
C ARG A 265 7.32 -8.72 2.60
N ALA A 266 7.53 -9.66 1.69
CA ALA A 266 7.75 -9.39 0.27
C ALA A 266 6.54 -8.75 -0.41
N LEU A 267 5.33 -8.89 0.16
CA LEU A 267 4.12 -8.25 -0.37
C LEU A 267 4.18 -6.73 -0.17
N ASP A 268 4.46 -6.28 1.05
CA ASP A 268 4.59 -4.83 1.34
C ASP A 268 5.76 -4.20 0.58
N LEU A 269 6.92 -4.87 0.56
CA LEU A 269 8.08 -4.38 -0.20
C LEU A 269 7.81 -4.36 -1.70
N GLY A 270 7.30 -5.46 -2.25
CA GLY A 270 7.14 -5.61 -3.69
C GLY A 270 6.09 -4.67 -4.26
N GLN A 271 4.98 -4.45 -3.55
CA GLN A 271 3.94 -3.53 -4.00
C GLN A 271 4.43 -2.07 -4.00
N MET A 272 5.11 -1.62 -2.93
CA MET A 272 5.73 -0.29 -2.88
C MET A 272 6.78 -0.10 -3.98
N ILE A 273 7.66 -1.08 -4.17
CA ILE A 273 8.71 -1.01 -5.19
C ILE A 273 8.11 -0.97 -6.60
N ALA A 274 7.07 -1.76 -6.88
CA ALA A 274 6.41 -1.76 -8.18
C ALA A 274 5.82 -0.38 -8.50
N GLU A 275 5.05 0.20 -7.58
CA GLU A 275 4.40 1.50 -7.76
C GLU A 275 5.40 2.66 -7.91
N LEU A 276 6.54 2.58 -7.20
CA LEU A 276 7.65 3.52 -7.40
C LEU A 276 8.35 3.30 -8.74
N TYR A 277 8.48 2.06 -9.19
CA TYR A 277 9.19 1.74 -10.43
C TYR A 277 8.36 2.09 -11.68
N GLU A 278 7.03 2.01 -11.59
CA GLU A 278 6.11 2.46 -12.63
C GLU A 278 6.37 3.92 -13.05
N THR A 279 6.85 4.80 -12.16
CA THR A 279 7.19 6.19 -12.53
C THR A 279 8.35 6.27 -13.52
N GLU A 280 9.31 5.34 -13.45
CA GLU A 280 10.40 5.25 -14.43
C GLU A 280 9.90 4.64 -15.75
N LEU A 281 9.07 3.61 -15.68
CA LEU A 281 8.57 2.91 -16.86
C LEU A 281 7.63 3.79 -17.70
N PHE A 282 6.72 4.52 -17.05
CA PHE A 282 5.72 5.35 -17.74
C PHE A 282 6.18 6.79 -17.98
N ASN A 283 6.88 7.40 -17.02
CA ASN A 283 7.21 8.84 -17.07
C ASN A 283 8.71 9.12 -17.22
N ARG A 284 9.57 8.08 -17.31
CA ARG A 284 11.04 8.20 -17.37
C ARG A 284 11.62 9.00 -16.20
N SER A 285 10.91 9.01 -15.07
CA SER A 285 11.31 9.71 -13.85
C SER A 285 12.12 8.80 -12.94
N LYS A 286 13.39 9.12 -12.76
CA LYS A 286 14.32 8.41 -11.87
C LYS A 286 14.10 8.70 -10.39
N VAL A 287 13.13 9.53 -10.05
CA VAL A 287 12.77 9.84 -8.67
C VAL A 287 12.33 8.58 -7.95
N GLY A 288 11.41 7.80 -8.53
CA GLY A 288 10.94 6.54 -7.95
C GLY A 288 12.07 5.54 -7.70
N VAL A 289 13.00 5.38 -8.65
CA VAL A 289 14.20 4.53 -8.50
C VAL A 289 15.08 5.01 -7.34
N SER A 290 15.23 6.32 -7.18
CA SER A 290 16.03 6.89 -6.08
C SER A 290 15.36 6.68 -4.72
N ILE A 291 14.02 6.70 -4.65
CA ILE A 291 13.25 6.34 -3.46
C ILE A 291 13.39 4.83 -3.19
N ILE A 292 13.32 3.96 -4.19
CA ILE A 292 13.53 2.50 -4.03
C ILE A 292 14.90 2.21 -3.44
N GLU A 293 15.95 2.87 -3.96
CA GLU A 293 17.31 2.73 -3.43
C GLU A 293 17.38 3.15 -1.95
N GLY A 294 16.75 4.27 -1.58
CA GLY A 294 16.63 4.69 -0.19
C GLY A 294 15.84 3.71 0.67
N LEU A 295 14.70 3.22 0.16
CA LEU A 295 13.81 2.28 0.82
C LEU A 295 14.56 1.01 1.23
N LEU A 296 15.29 0.41 0.30
CA LEU A 296 16.07 -0.80 0.57
C LEU A 296 17.25 -0.53 1.52
N GLN A 297 17.88 0.65 1.44
CA GLN A 297 18.90 1.05 2.43
C GLN A 297 18.34 1.18 3.85
N GLY A 298 17.14 1.76 4.00
CA GLY A 298 16.48 1.91 5.30
C GLY A 298 15.92 0.59 5.83
N TYR A 299 15.34 -0.23 4.94
CA TYR A 299 14.79 -1.53 5.31
C TYR A 299 15.89 -2.53 5.72
N GLY A 300 17.07 -2.39 5.13
CA GLY A 300 18.23 -3.21 5.45
C GLY A 300 18.38 -4.45 4.56
N HIS A 301 19.27 -5.35 4.98
CA HIS A 301 19.62 -6.55 4.22
C HIS A 301 18.42 -7.48 4.04
N LEU A 302 18.23 -7.97 2.81
CA LEU A 302 17.29 -9.02 2.47
C LEU A 302 18.07 -10.32 2.21
N SER A 303 17.58 -11.43 2.76
CA SER A 303 18.06 -12.75 2.32
C SER A 303 17.82 -12.90 0.80
N ASP A 304 18.64 -13.70 0.12
CA ASP A 304 18.41 -13.98 -1.31
C ASP A 304 16.99 -14.52 -1.56
N LYS A 305 16.45 -15.32 -0.63
CA LYS A 305 15.06 -15.82 -0.70
C LYS A 305 14.05 -14.68 -0.70
N MET A 306 14.16 -13.73 0.23
CA MET A 306 13.28 -12.56 0.31
C MET A 306 13.46 -11.60 -0.88
N ALA A 307 14.70 -11.40 -1.35
CA ALA A 307 14.99 -10.56 -2.50
C ALA A 307 14.33 -11.11 -3.78
N PHE A 308 14.48 -12.40 -4.06
CA PHE A 308 13.81 -13.05 -5.19
C PHE A 308 12.29 -13.05 -5.04
N ARG A 309 11.76 -13.34 -3.84
CA ARG A 309 10.32 -13.33 -3.59
C ARG A 309 9.71 -11.93 -3.78
N THR A 310 10.45 -10.89 -3.40
CA THR A 310 10.09 -9.48 -3.61
C THR A 310 10.13 -9.14 -5.10
N ALA A 311 11.19 -9.52 -5.83
CA ALA A 311 11.30 -9.29 -7.26
C ALA A 311 10.16 -9.96 -8.05
N ILE A 312 9.79 -11.20 -7.70
CA ILE A 312 8.62 -11.88 -8.26
C ILE A 312 7.36 -11.06 -7.99
N HIS A 313 7.16 -10.58 -6.76
CA HIS A 313 5.96 -9.80 -6.44
C HIS A 313 5.91 -8.47 -7.20
N VAL A 314 7.04 -7.78 -7.37
CA VAL A 314 7.13 -6.59 -8.23
C VAL A 314 6.68 -6.92 -9.64
N GLY A 315 7.22 -7.98 -10.24
CA GLY A 315 6.86 -8.38 -11.59
C GLY A 315 5.37 -8.76 -11.74
N VAL A 316 4.82 -9.47 -10.75
CA VAL A 316 3.39 -9.78 -10.67
C VAL A 316 2.55 -8.51 -10.65
N HIS A 317 2.92 -7.52 -9.82
CA HIS A 317 2.21 -6.24 -9.74
C HIS A 317 2.26 -5.47 -11.06
N LEU A 318 3.41 -5.41 -11.74
CA LEU A 318 3.52 -4.72 -13.04
C LEU A 318 2.62 -5.37 -14.11
N VAL A 319 2.59 -6.70 -14.17
CA VAL A 319 1.71 -7.42 -15.12
C VAL A 319 0.24 -7.20 -14.77
N CYS A 320 -0.12 -7.25 -13.48
CA CYS A 320 -1.50 -7.20 -13.02
C CYS A 320 -2.07 -5.78 -12.97
N TRP A 321 -1.38 -4.85 -12.36
CA TRP A 321 -1.84 -3.49 -12.10
C TRP A 321 -1.24 -2.49 -13.07
N GLY A 322 0.08 -2.54 -13.28
CA GLY A 322 0.78 -1.64 -14.20
C GLY A 322 0.19 -1.64 -15.61
N SER A 323 -0.25 -2.81 -16.11
CA SER A 323 -0.90 -2.93 -17.42
C SER A 323 -2.33 -2.39 -17.52
N ARG A 324 -2.91 -1.94 -16.39
CA ARG A 324 -4.33 -1.57 -16.28
C ARG A 324 -4.55 -0.18 -15.69
N VAL A 325 -3.51 0.56 -15.33
CA VAL A 325 -3.66 1.88 -14.72
C VAL A 325 -4.30 2.85 -15.73
N PRO A 326 -5.53 3.34 -15.49
CA PRO A 326 -6.21 4.17 -16.47
C PRO A 326 -5.45 5.47 -16.75
N GLY A 327 -5.24 5.79 -18.02
CA GLY A 327 -4.59 7.03 -18.46
C GLY A 327 -3.06 7.06 -18.32
N TRP A 328 -2.43 5.93 -18.01
CA TRP A 328 -0.97 5.82 -17.93
C TRP A 328 -0.39 5.16 -19.19
N GLY A 329 0.56 5.84 -19.82
CA GLY A 329 1.36 5.32 -20.94
C GLY A 329 0.64 5.17 -22.28
N SER A 330 1.42 4.98 -23.34
CA SER A 330 0.94 4.41 -24.61
C SER A 330 0.81 2.88 -24.52
N GLU A 331 0.18 2.26 -25.52
CA GLU A 331 0.13 0.80 -25.66
C GLU A 331 1.53 0.17 -25.64
N ASP A 332 2.51 0.77 -26.33
CA ASP A 332 3.90 0.32 -26.32
C ASP A 332 4.53 0.38 -24.93
N GLN A 333 4.23 1.42 -24.14
CA GLN A 333 4.73 1.53 -22.77
C GLN A 333 4.08 0.49 -21.85
N VAL A 334 2.78 0.21 -22.05
CA VAL A 334 2.08 -0.86 -21.34
C VAL A 334 2.69 -2.23 -21.68
N GLU A 335 2.96 -2.52 -22.96
CA GLU A 335 3.67 -3.74 -23.34
C GLU A 335 5.06 -3.84 -22.71
N GLU A 336 5.81 -2.73 -22.65
CA GLU A 336 7.13 -2.70 -22.03
C GLU A 336 7.05 -3.00 -20.52
N VAL A 337 6.07 -2.43 -19.83
CA VAL A 337 5.80 -2.74 -18.41
C VAL A 337 5.50 -4.23 -18.22
N VAL A 338 4.72 -4.83 -19.11
CA VAL A 338 4.41 -6.26 -19.10
C VAL A 338 5.64 -7.11 -19.38
N LYS A 339 6.52 -6.70 -20.33
CA LYS A 339 7.80 -7.39 -20.63
C LYS A 339 8.72 -7.36 -19.41
N VAL A 340 8.91 -6.19 -18.80
CA VAL A 340 9.72 -6.04 -17.58
C VAL A 340 9.13 -6.87 -16.43
N GLY A 341 7.81 -6.83 -16.24
CA GLY A 341 7.13 -7.64 -15.23
C GLY A 341 7.31 -9.15 -15.44
N ASN A 342 7.20 -9.61 -16.68
CA ASN A 342 7.50 -10.99 -17.06
C ASN A 342 8.94 -11.38 -16.69
N ASP A 343 9.93 -10.56 -17.07
CA ASP A 343 11.34 -10.89 -16.88
C ASP A 343 11.69 -10.95 -15.39
N LEU A 344 11.15 -10.03 -14.57
CA LEU A 344 11.29 -10.07 -13.12
C LEU A 344 10.74 -11.36 -12.50
N ILE A 345 9.59 -11.84 -12.98
CA ILE A 345 9.02 -13.11 -12.50
C ILE A 345 9.91 -14.28 -12.90
N VAL A 346 10.34 -14.35 -14.17
CA VAL A 346 11.13 -15.47 -14.70
C VAL A 346 12.49 -15.56 -14.04
N HIS A 347 13.26 -14.46 -14.04
CA HIS A 347 14.59 -14.43 -13.42
C HIS A 347 14.51 -14.54 -11.91
N GLY A 348 13.46 -13.97 -11.29
CA GLY A 348 13.18 -14.14 -9.87
C GLY A 348 12.93 -15.61 -9.50
N TRP A 349 12.11 -16.31 -10.29
CA TRP A 349 11.82 -17.74 -10.09
C TRP A 349 13.04 -18.63 -10.33
N ALA A 350 13.85 -18.32 -11.35
CA ALA A 350 15.09 -19.00 -11.67
C ALA A 350 16.23 -18.72 -10.67
N LYS A 351 16.05 -17.76 -9.77
CA LYS A 351 17.07 -17.25 -8.83
C LYS A 351 18.33 -16.74 -9.55
N ASP A 352 18.13 -16.07 -10.68
CA ASP A 352 19.20 -15.55 -11.53
C ASP A 352 19.73 -14.22 -11.01
N LYS A 353 20.63 -14.29 -10.02
CA LYS A 353 21.22 -13.10 -9.37
C LYS A 353 22.03 -12.25 -10.35
N GLU A 354 22.73 -12.87 -11.30
CA GLU A 354 23.57 -12.21 -12.30
C GLU A 354 22.75 -11.28 -13.19
N TRP A 355 21.56 -11.71 -13.62
CA TRP A 355 20.64 -10.85 -14.38
C TRP A 355 20.26 -9.56 -13.62
N PHE A 356 20.08 -9.66 -12.29
CA PHE A 356 19.74 -8.51 -11.47
C PHE A 356 20.90 -7.54 -11.23
N GLU A 357 22.16 -7.94 -11.35
CA GLU A 357 23.33 -7.09 -11.05
C GLU A 357 23.33 -5.78 -11.86
N ASN A 358 22.89 -5.88 -13.11
CA ASN A 358 22.79 -4.77 -14.06
C ASN A 358 21.35 -4.21 -14.20
N HIS A 359 20.38 -4.78 -13.50
CA HIS A 359 18.99 -4.34 -13.53
C HIS A 359 18.76 -3.13 -12.61
N ALA A 360 17.75 -2.30 -12.90
CA ALA A 360 17.39 -1.14 -12.08
C ALA A 360 17.03 -1.52 -10.62
N LEU A 361 16.53 -2.75 -10.44
CA LEU A 361 16.19 -3.34 -9.14
C LEU A 361 17.30 -4.21 -8.54
N GLY A 362 18.52 -4.15 -9.08
CA GLY A 362 19.67 -4.89 -8.55
C GLY A 362 20.00 -4.57 -7.09
N PHE A 363 19.51 -3.43 -6.57
CA PHE A 363 19.60 -3.08 -5.15
C PHE A 363 18.92 -4.07 -4.21
N LEU A 364 17.95 -4.86 -4.69
CA LEU A 364 17.35 -5.95 -3.90
C LEU A 364 18.38 -6.98 -3.41
N PHE A 365 19.48 -7.11 -4.17
CA PHE A 365 20.52 -8.12 -3.96
C PHE A 365 21.85 -7.51 -3.48
N LYS A 366 21.88 -6.19 -3.30
CA LYS A 366 23.04 -5.46 -2.80
C LYS A 366 22.82 -5.21 -1.33
N ASN A 367 23.39 -6.09 -0.50
CA ASN A 367 23.97 -5.82 0.83
C ASN A 367 24.46 -7.14 1.38
#